data_AF-A0A074WUE6-F1
#
_entry.id   AF-A0A074WUE6-F1
#
_cell.length_a   1.000
_cell.length_b   1.000
_cell.length_c   1.000
_cell.angle_alpha   90.00
_cell.angle_beta   90.00
_cell.angle_gamma   90.00
#
_symmetry.space_group_name_H-M   'P 1'
#
loop_
_entity.id
_entity.type
_entity.pdbx_description
1 polymer ?
#
loop_
_entity_poly.entity_id
_entity_poly.type
_entity_poly.pdbx_seq_one_letter_code
_entity_poly.pdbx_strand_id
1 'polypeptide(L)'
;MPSATYSYAVQPAAPWAVSTKTSAYTAASQPYQPSPVYGQLYQPPPSRSESISTGGSSYSIPSRAQSVSSYSGSESSRPVDAISYMGERLNRVMDPTPLDRSLAIQAQRSGELNAKTRELQALQALAQSRLKSARRNFADGVQAARDVQRDLEWTQERVGVLNQKVAQRWPDQYTTASSRFPRLPLEDC
;
A
#
# COMPACT_ATOMS: atom_id res chain seq x y z
N MET A 1 0.75 -46.84 -15.54
CA MET A 1 1.74 -45.74 -15.58
C MET A 1 1.20 -44.66 -16.52
N PRO A 2 0.44 -43.65 -16.05
CA PRO A 2 0.06 -42.53 -16.91
C PRO A 2 1.10 -41.40 -16.81
N SER A 3 1.73 -41.07 -17.92
CA SER A 3 2.63 -39.91 -18.05
C SER A 3 1.79 -38.63 -18.17
N ALA A 4 1.95 -37.72 -17.22
CA ALA A 4 1.36 -36.39 -17.28
C ALA A 4 2.26 -35.46 -18.11
N THR A 5 1.80 -35.08 -19.30
CA THR A 5 2.47 -34.09 -20.14
C THR A 5 2.14 -32.70 -19.61
N TYR A 6 3.13 -31.99 -19.07
CA TYR A 6 3.00 -30.59 -18.65
C TYR A 6 3.12 -29.68 -19.88
N SER A 7 2.03 -28.98 -20.25
CA SER A 7 2.07 -27.89 -21.22
C SER A 7 2.27 -26.56 -20.51
N TYR A 8 3.37 -25.87 -20.80
CA TYR A 8 3.59 -24.50 -20.33
C TYR A 8 2.87 -23.54 -21.28
N ALA A 9 1.84 -22.86 -20.79
CA ALA A 9 1.25 -21.73 -21.49
C ALA A 9 2.17 -20.51 -21.32
N VAL A 10 2.82 -20.09 -22.40
CA VAL A 10 3.57 -18.82 -22.48
C VAL A 10 2.56 -17.68 -22.58
N GLN A 11 2.49 -16.83 -21.56
CA GLN A 11 1.73 -15.58 -21.62
C GLN A 11 2.55 -14.54 -22.41
N PRO A 12 1.99 -13.88 -23.45
CA PRO A 12 2.66 -12.77 -24.09
C PRO A 12 2.65 -11.55 -23.17
N ALA A 13 3.83 -10.94 -22.98
CA ALA A 13 4.00 -9.71 -22.22
C ALA A 13 3.19 -8.56 -22.87
N ALA A 14 2.37 -7.88 -22.06
CA ALA A 14 1.64 -6.70 -22.51
C ALA A 14 2.62 -5.55 -22.83
N PRO A 15 2.43 -4.81 -23.95
CA PRO A 15 3.29 -3.69 -24.27
C PRO A 15 3.06 -2.54 -23.28
N TRP A 16 4.16 -1.95 -22.83
CA TRP A 16 4.21 -0.72 -22.06
C TRP A 16 3.50 0.39 -22.85
N ALA A 17 2.52 1.06 -22.22
CA ALA A 17 1.80 2.16 -22.84
C ALA A 17 2.76 3.35 -23.03
N VAL A 18 3.07 3.66 -24.29
CA VAL A 18 3.82 4.85 -24.69
C VAL A 18 2.88 6.04 -24.63
N SER A 19 3.21 7.06 -23.85
CA SER A 19 2.45 8.32 -23.84
C SER A 19 2.72 9.09 -25.13
N THR A 20 1.88 8.92 -26.14
CA THR A 20 1.89 9.77 -27.32
C THR A 20 1.05 11.02 -27.04
N LYS A 21 1.72 12.17 -26.89
CA LYS A 21 1.07 13.47 -26.92
C LYS A 21 0.47 13.68 -28.31
N THR A 22 -0.86 13.66 -28.43
CA THR A 22 -1.58 14.23 -29.56
C THR A 22 -2.76 15.04 -29.04
N SER A 23 -2.77 16.31 -29.42
CA SER A 23 -3.84 17.27 -29.17
C SER A 23 -4.82 17.24 -30.35
N ALA A 24 -6.11 17.03 -30.10
CA ALA A 24 -7.26 17.64 -30.80
C ALA A 24 -8.55 16.83 -30.58
N TYR A 25 -9.54 17.51 -29.99
CA TYR A 25 -10.98 17.38 -30.23
C TYR A 25 -11.53 16.01 -30.63
N THR A 26 -11.97 15.22 -29.65
CA THR A 26 -13.15 14.35 -29.81
C THR A 26 -13.80 14.21 -28.45
N ALA A 27 -14.95 14.88 -28.27
CA ALA A 27 -15.82 14.70 -27.13
C ALA A 27 -16.45 13.30 -27.22
N ALA A 28 -15.87 12.33 -26.51
CA ALA A 28 -16.50 11.06 -26.20
C ALA A 28 -16.90 11.09 -24.73
N SER A 29 -18.20 11.12 -24.49
CA SER A 29 -18.86 11.03 -23.20
C SER A 29 -18.46 9.74 -22.48
N GLN A 30 -17.48 9.83 -21.58
CA GLN A 30 -17.19 8.78 -20.63
C GLN A 30 -18.06 8.94 -19.38
N PRO A 31 -18.74 7.89 -18.90
CA PRO A 31 -19.48 7.95 -17.65
C PRO A 31 -18.51 8.11 -16.48
N TYR A 32 -18.70 9.21 -15.74
CA TYR A 32 -18.01 9.51 -14.49
C TYR A 32 -18.31 8.40 -13.49
N GLN A 33 -17.32 7.56 -13.19
CA GLN A 33 -17.38 6.61 -12.08
C GLN A 33 -17.06 7.37 -10.79
N PRO A 34 -18.01 7.51 -9.84
CA PRO A 34 -17.70 8.12 -8.56
C PRO A 34 -16.77 7.19 -7.77
N SER A 35 -15.58 7.69 -7.45
CA SER A 35 -14.67 7.03 -6.51
C SER A 35 -15.35 6.95 -5.13
N PRO A 36 -15.32 5.81 -4.42
CA PRO A 36 -15.87 5.74 -3.08
C PRO A 36 -15.04 6.62 -2.14
N VAL A 37 -15.68 7.65 -1.61
CA VAL A 37 -15.21 8.46 -0.49
C VAL A 37 -15.19 7.57 0.75
N TYR A 38 -14.08 6.88 1.00
CA TYR A 38 -13.80 6.37 2.33
C TYR A 38 -13.19 7.50 3.15
N GLY A 39 -14.03 8.14 3.98
CA GLY A 39 -13.58 8.95 5.11
C GLY A 39 -12.80 8.05 6.07
N GLN A 40 -11.50 7.91 5.82
CA GLN A 40 -10.56 7.30 6.75
C GLN A 40 -10.27 8.30 7.87
N LEU A 41 -10.89 8.09 9.03
CA LEU A 41 -10.32 8.51 10.31
C LEU A 41 -8.94 7.83 10.42
N TYR A 42 -7.89 8.57 10.12
CA TYR A 42 -6.52 8.15 10.33
C TYR A 42 -6.27 8.01 11.83
N GLN A 43 -6.30 6.77 12.33
CA GLN A 43 -5.86 6.47 13.68
C GLN A 43 -4.40 6.02 13.61
N PRO A 44 -3.44 6.77 14.21
CA PRO A 44 -2.06 6.35 14.21
C PRO A 44 -1.92 5.01 14.95
N PRO A 45 -1.02 4.12 14.49
CA PRO A 45 -0.77 2.85 15.16
C PRO A 45 -0.30 3.12 16.60
N PRO A 46 -0.75 2.34 17.61
CA PRO A 46 -0.35 2.57 18.98
C PRO A 46 1.17 2.55 19.08
N SER A 47 1.72 3.63 19.64
CA SER A 47 3.14 3.80 19.93
C SER A 47 3.66 2.54 20.62
N ARG A 48 4.67 1.90 20.03
CA ARG A 48 5.38 0.77 20.63
C ARG A 48 5.79 1.14 22.05
N SER A 49 5.22 0.48 23.04
CA SER A 49 5.73 0.48 24.40
C SER A 49 7.18 0.00 24.38
N GLU A 50 8.03 0.78 25.00
CA GLU A 50 9.46 0.55 25.10
C GLU A 50 9.74 -0.76 25.86
N SER A 51 10.65 -1.54 25.29
CA SER A 51 11.40 -2.67 25.85
C SER A 51 11.13 -3.05 27.32
N ILE A 52 10.42 -4.16 27.53
CA ILE A 52 10.68 -5.06 28.65
C ILE A 52 11.25 -6.36 28.10
N SER A 53 12.58 -6.47 28.18
CA SER A 53 13.26 -7.77 28.20
C SER A 53 12.86 -8.44 29.51
N THR A 54 11.93 -9.39 29.46
CA THR A 54 11.64 -10.27 30.60
C THR A 54 11.56 -11.68 30.04
N GLY A 55 12.59 -12.45 30.36
CA GLY A 55 12.70 -13.84 29.97
C GLY A 55 11.55 -14.69 30.50
N GLY A 56 11.36 -15.83 29.84
CA GLY A 56 10.66 -17.00 30.38
C GLY A 56 9.24 -16.74 30.84
N SER A 57 8.27 -16.79 29.92
CA SER A 57 6.87 -16.93 30.30
C SER A 57 6.64 -18.34 30.85
N SER A 58 6.87 -18.48 32.16
CA SER A 58 6.53 -19.63 32.98
C SER A 58 5.01 -19.68 33.18
N TYR A 59 4.40 -20.77 32.77
CA TYR A 59 3.01 -21.10 33.06
C TYR A 59 2.84 -21.19 34.59
N SER A 60 2.15 -20.23 35.19
CA SER A 60 1.78 -20.27 36.61
C SER A 60 0.64 -21.27 36.80
N ILE A 61 1.00 -22.51 37.14
CA ILE A 61 0.09 -23.54 37.65
C ILE A 61 -0.31 -23.13 39.08
N PRO A 62 -1.60 -23.03 39.43
CA PRO A 62 -2.00 -22.78 40.80
C PRO A 62 -1.62 -24.00 41.67
N SER A 63 -0.66 -23.79 42.57
CA SER A 63 -0.24 -24.78 43.56
C SER A 63 -1.33 -24.98 44.61
N ARG A 64 -2.19 -26.00 44.40
CA ARG A 64 -2.92 -26.64 45.51
C ARG A 64 -2.20 -27.95 45.85
N ALA A 65 -1.14 -27.84 46.63
CA ALA A 65 -0.53 -28.99 47.28
C ALA A 65 -1.46 -29.46 48.41
N GLN A 66 -2.31 -30.45 48.12
CA GLN A 66 -2.89 -31.29 49.16
C GLN A 66 -2.00 -32.52 49.31
N SER A 67 -1.23 -32.54 50.39
CA SER A 67 -0.50 -33.71 50.87
C SER A 67 -1.47 -34.87 51.10
N VAL A 68 -1.29 -35.96 50.37
CA VAL A 68 -1.82 -37.29 50.73
C VAL A 68 -0.65 -38.25 50.87
N SER A 69 -0.03 -38.19 52.05
CA SER A 69 0.78 -39.29 52.55
C SER A 69 -0.17 -40.41 52.95
N SER A 70 -0.04 -41.59 52.32
CA SER A 70 0.01 -42.92 52.95
C SER A 70 -0.60 -44.02 52.07
N TYR A 71 0.25 -44.80 51.40
CA TYR A 71 0.15 -46.26 51.46
C TYR A 71 1.51 -46.87 51.10
N SER A 72 2.23 -47.22 52.15
CA SER A 72 3.31 -48.21 52.10
C SER A 72 2.68 -49.55 51.71
N GLY A 73 2.98 -50.02 50.51
CA GLY A 73 2.57 -51.33 50.02
C GLY A 73 3.66 -51.90 49.13
N SER A 74 4.44 -52.82 49.70
CA SER A 74 5.48 -53.61 49.06
C SER A 74 5.06 -54.13 47.69
N GLU A 75 5.86 -53.86 46.66
CA GLU A 75 6.33 -54.87 45.70
C GLU A 75 7.29 -54.23 44.70
N SER A 76 8.36 -54.97 44.42
CA SER A 76 9.52 -54.61 43.63
C SER A 76 9.23 -54.44 42.13
N SER A 77 8.58 -53.33 41.74
CA SER A 77 8.52 -52.91 40.34
C SER A 77 9.54 -51.81 40.10
N ARG A 78 10.60 -52.15 39.37
CA ARG A 78 11.73 -51.28 39.05
C ARG A 78 11.18 -49.97 38.47
N PRO A 79 11.64 -48.78 38.89
CA PRO A 79 11.16 -47.50 38.35
C PRO A 79 11.37 -47.39 36.82
N VAL A 80 12.34 -48.14 36.28
CA VAL A 80 12.58 -48.29 34.84
C VAL A 80 11.42 -49.00 34.13
N ASP A 81 10.75 -49.96 34.78
CA ASP A 81 9.67 -50.75 34.21
C ASP A 81 8.34 -49.99 34.22
N ALA A 82 8.09 -49.15 35.23
CA ALA A 82 6.92 -48.26 35.26
C ALA A 82 7.01 -47.15 34.19
N ILE A 83 8.19 -46.54 34.00
CA ILE A 83 8.41 -45.55 32.93
C ILE A 83 8.38 -46.22 31.56
N SER A 84 8.96 -47.42 31.40
CA SER A 84 8.91 -48.17 30.14
C SER A 84 7.47 -48.60 29.81
N TYR A 85 6.71 -49.06 30.79
CA TYR A 85 5.29 -49.42 30.63
C TYR A 85 4.42 -48.21 30.31
N MET A 86 4.63 -47.06 30.98
CA MET A 86 3.94 -45.82 30.66
C MET A 86 4.33 -45.29 29.28
N GLY A 87 5.61 -45.36 28.91
CA GLY A 87 6.12 -44.98 27.60
C GLY A 87 5.56 -45.86 26.49
N GLU A 88 5.45 -47.17 26.71
CA GLU A 88 4.89 -48.10 25.73
C GLU A 88 3.36 -48.00 25.64
N ARG A 89 2.68 -47.66 26.75
CA ARG A 89 1.25 -47.34 26.75
C ARG A 89 0.96 -45.99 26.09
N LEU A 90 1.81 -44.98 26.30
CA LEU A 90 1.77 -43.71 25.57
C LEU A 90 2.02 -43.94 24.09
N ASN A 91 3.03 -44.72 23.71
CA ASN A 91 3.35 -44.99 22.31
C ASN A 91 2.23 -45.80 21.60
N ARG A 92 1.47 -46.62 22.34
CA ARG A 92 0.30 -47.35 21.81
C ARG A 92 -1.00 -46.52 21.75
N VAL A 93 -1.08 -45.40 22.48
CA VAL A 93 -2.29 -44.55 22.58
C VAL A 93 -2.10 -43.18 21.92
N MET A 94 -0.86 -42.74 21.74
CA MET A 94 -0.50 -41.51 21.03
C MET A 94 -0.64 -41.76 19.53
N ASP A 95 -1.77 -41.31 19.00
CA ASP A 95 -1.91 -41.08 17.57
C ASP A 95 -1.06 -39.82 17.23
N PRO A 96 -0.01 -39.90 16.39
CA PRO A 96 0.83 -38.75 16.04
C PRO A 96 0.12 -37.77 15.09
N THR A 97 -0.96 -38.23 14.45
CA THR A 97 -1.70 -37.49 13.42
C THR A 97 -2.22 -36.09 13.82
N PRO A 98 -2.73 -35.81 15.04
CA PRO A 98 -3.12 -34.46 15.46
C PRO A 98 -1.93 -33.49 15.56
N LEU A 99 -0.77 -33.96 15.99
CA LEU A 99 0.43 -33.12 16.10
C LEU A 99 0.94 -32.73 14.72
N ASP A 100 1.07 -33.71 13.82
CA ASP A 100 1.48 -33.46 12.44
C ASP A 100 0.52 -32.52 11.71
N ARG A 101 -0.78 -32.69 11.92
CA ARG A 101 -1.80 -31.76 11.38
C ARG A 101 -1.63 -30.36 11.94
N SER A 102 -1.37 -30.22 13.24
CA SER A 102 -1.17 -28.90 13.85
C SER A 102 0.08 -28.20 13.31
N LEU A 103 1.17 -28.95 13.10
CA LEU A 103 2.42 -28.46 12.54
C LEU A 103 2.25 -28.07 11.07
N ALA A 104 1.52 -28.86 10.28
CA ALA A 104 1.19 -28.51 8.90
C ALA A 104 0.34 -27.23 8.81
N ILE A 105 -0.69 -27.09 9.68
CA ILE A 105 -1.51 -25.87 9.74
C ILE A 105 -0.67 -24.67 10.16
N GLN A 106 0.22 -24.83 11.14
CA GLN A 106 1.10 -23.76 11.59
C GLN A 106 2.09 -23.35 10.49
N ALA A 107 2.69 -24.31 9.79
CA ALA A 107 3.58 -24.06 8.67
C ALA A 107 2.83 -23.32 7.54
N GLN A 108 1.63 -23.78 7.16
CA GLN A 108 0.79 -23.13 6.16
C GLN A 108 0.46 -21.69 6.57
N ARG A 109 -0.06 -21.48 7.79
CA ARG A 109 -0.40 -20.15 8.30
C ARG A 109 0.81 -19.22 8.36
N SER A 110 1.97 -19.76 8.75
CA SER A 110 3.23 -18.99 8.78
C SER A 110 3.68 -18.61 7.36
N GLY A 111 3.50 -19.49 6.38
CA GLY A 111 3.76 -19.22 4.97
C GLY A 111 2.85 -18.14 4.41
N GLU A 112 1.55 -18.23 4.70
CA GLU A 112 0.55 -17.23 4.31
C GLU A 112 0.84 -15.86 4.96
N LEU A 113 1.17 -15.83 6.24
CA LEU A 113 1.53 -14.60 6.95
C LEU A 113 2.80 -13.97 6.38
N ASN A 114 3.81 -14.78 6.07
CA ASN A 114 5.05 -14.31 5.44
C ASN A 114 4.79 -13.77 4.04
N ALA A 115 3.93 -14.42 3.25
CA ALA A 115 3.53 -13.95 1.93
C ALA A 115 2.81 -12.60 2.03
N LYS A 116 1.88 -12.44 2.98
CA LYS A 116 1.18 -11.17 3.23
C LYS A 116 2.11 -10.07 3.71
N THR A 117 3.10 -10.40 4.53
CA THR A 117 4.10 -9.43 4.98
C THR A 117 4.92 -8.89 3.79
N ARG A 118 5.34 -9.76 2.87
CA ARG A 118 6.04 -9.34 1.64
C ARG A 118 5.14 -8.50 0.73
N GLU A 119 3.87 -8.87 0.61
CA GLU A 119 2.88 -8.11 -0.17
C GLU A 119 2.70 -6.69 0.39
N LEU A 120 2.54 -6.54 1.70
CA LEU A 120 2.41 -5.24 2.35
C LEU A 120 3.68 -4.38 2.16
N GLN A 121 4.87 -4.97 2.29
CA GLN A 121 6.12 -4.26 2.04
C GLN A 121 6.23 -3.80 0.57
N ALA A 122 5.83 -4.63 -0.38
CA ALA A 122 5.82 -4.27 -1.80
C ALA A 122 4.82 -3.15 -2.09
N LEU A 123 3.61 -3.20 -1.51
CA LEU A 123 2.60 -2.15 -1.63
C LEU A 123 3.08 -0.83 -1.02
N GLN A 124 3.74 -0.87 0.13
CA GLN A 124 4.33 0.31 0.76
C GLN A 124 5.42 0.92 -0.13
N ALA A 125 6.32 0.10 -0.67
CA ALA A 125 7.37 0.56 -1.57
C ALA A 125 6.79 1.20 -2.85
N LEU A 126 5.72 0.61 -3.40
CA LEU A 126 5.01 1.16 -4.56
C LEU A 126 4.35 2.50 -4.22
N ALA A 127 3.68 2.61 -3.08
CA ALA A 127 3.06 3.86 -2.64
C ALA A 127 4.10 4.97 -2.45
N GLN A 128 5.25 4.66 -1.83
CA GLN A 128 6.36 5.59 -1.67
C GLN A 128 6.96 6.04 -3.01
N SER A 129 7.13 5.11 -3.95
CA SER A 129 7.57 5.41 -5.31
C SER A 129 6.62 6.38 -6.01
N ARG A 130 5.31 6.11 -5.95
CA ARG A 130 4.28 6.98 -6.52
C ARG A 130 4.27 8.36 -5.88
N LEU A 131 4.37 8.43 -4.55
CA LEU A 131 4.43 9.70 -3.83
C LEU A 131 5.67 10.51 -4.23
N LYS A 132 6.83 9.86 -4.37
CA LYS A 132 8.07 10.51 -4.82
C LYS A 132 7.94 11.06 -6.24
N SER A 133 7.30 10.31 -7.14
CA SER A 133 7.02 10.75 -8.50
C SER A 133 6.07 11.96 -8.52
N ALA A 134 4.95 11.88 -7.76
CA ALA A 134 3.98 12.97 -7.65
C ALA A 134 4.61 14.26 -7.11
N ARG A 135 5.51 14.17 -6.11
CA ARG A 135 6.23 15.32 -5.58
C ARG A 135 7.11 16.02 -6.62
N ARG A 136 7.77 15.26 -7.50
CA ARG A 136 8.58 15.83 -8.59
C ARG A 136 7.70 16.53 -9.61
N ASN A 137 6.67 15.84 -10.10
CA ASN A 137 5.74 16.41 -11.07
C ASN A 137 5.04 17.66 -10.53
N PHE A 138 4.74 17.69 -9.23
CA PHE A 138 4.18 18.87 -8.58
C PHE A 138 5.18 20.03 -8.54
N ALA A 139 6.43 19.78 -8.16
CA ALA A 139 7.47 20.83 -8.17
C ALA A 139 7.69 21.39 -9.57
N ASP A 140 7.75 20.53 -10.58
CA ASP A 140 7.87 20.93 -11.98
C ASP A 140 6.65 21.75 -12.45
N GLY A 141 5.45 21.34 -12.04
CA GLY A 141 4.20 22.06 -12.31
C GLY A 141 4.15 23.45 -11.67
N VAL A 142 4.65 23.58 -10.44
CA VAL A 142 4.76 24.88 -9.75
C VAL A 142 5.71 25.81 -10.49
N GLN A 143 6.85 25.28 -10.96
CA GLN A 143 7.79 26.09 -11.74
C GLN A 143 7.18 26.52 -13.08
N ALA A 144 6.55 25.59 -13.80
CA ALA A 144 5.87 25.91 -15.06
C ALA A 144 4.77 26.96 -14.88
N ALA A 145 4.00 26.89 -13.80
CA ALA A 145 2.97 27.89 -13.49
C ALA A 145 3.58 29.28 -13.24
N ARG A 146 4.71 29.35 -12.53
CA ARG A 146 5.45 30.62 -12.32
C ARG A 146 6.01 31.19 -13.63
N ASP A 147 6.46 30.33 -14.53
CA ASP A 147 6.96 30.75 -15.84
C ASP A 147 5.82 31.32 -16.69
N VAL A 148 4.68 30.62 -16.74
CA VAL A 148 3.47 31.11 -17.43
C VAL A 148 2.97 32.42 -16.82
N GLN A 149 3.01 32.58 -15.51
CA GLN A 149 2.63 33.84 -14.86
C GLN A 149 3.50 35.00 -15.34
N ARG A 150 4.84 34.82 -15.39
CA ARG A 150 5.77 35.83 -15.88
C ARG A 150 5.56 36.13 -17.36
N ASP A 151 5.28 35.12 -18.16
CA ASP A 151 4.99 35.30 -19.59
C ASP A 151 3.67 36.05 -19.81
N LEU A 152 2.64 35.77 -19.00
CA LEU A 152 1.37 36.49 -19.04
C LEU A 152 1.54 37.96 -18.64
N GLU A 153 2.31 38.24 -17.59
CA GLU A 153 2.64 39.62 -17.19
C GLU A 153 3.38 40.36 -18.31
N TRP A 154 4.43 39.75 -18.87
CA TRP A 154 5.20 40.33 -19.97
C TRP A 154 4.34 40.58 -21.22
N THR A 155 3.47 39.64 -21.59
CA THR A 155 2.58 39.82 -22.74
C THR A 155 1.55 40.92 -22.49
N GLN A 156 1.00 41.03 -21.29
CA GLN A 156 0.09 42.12 -20.91
C GLN A 156 0.77 43.49 -21.03
N GLU A 157 1.98 43.65 -20.48
CA GLU A 157 2.76 44.87 -20.61
C GLU A 157 3.07 45.20 -22.08
N ARG A 158 3.54 44.20 -22.83
CA ARG A 158 3.94 44.36 -24.23
C ARG A 158 2.76 44.74 -25.13
N VAL A 159 1.61 44.11 -24.95
CA VAL A 159 0.37 44.46 -25.64
C VAL A 159 -0.09 45.86 -25.22
N GLY A 160 0.04 46.22 -23.94
CA GLY A 160 -0.23 47.57 -23.45
C GLY A 160 0.57 48.65 -24.17
N VAL A 161 1.91 48.49 -24.24
CA VAL A 161 2.80 49.42 -24.94
C VAL A 161 2.51 49.47 -26.44
N LEU A 162 2.31 48.32 -27.08
CA LEU A 162 1.99 48.26 -28.52
C LEU A 162 0.68 49.00 -28.81
N ASN A 163 -0.32 48.79 -27.96
CA ASN A 163 -1.62 49.41 -28.07
C ASN A 163 -1.54 50.94 -27.91
N GLN A 164 -0.75 51.44 -26.95
CA GLN A 164 -0.51 52.88 -26.80
C GLN A 164 0.16 53.47 -28.05
N LYS A 165 1.15 52.78 -28.63
CA LYS A 165 1.81 53.23 -29.87
C LYS A 165 0.85 53.27 -31.06
N VAL A 166 -0.01 52.27 -31.20
CA VAL A 166 -1.03 52.23 -32.28
C VAL A 166 -2.05 53.35 -32.08
N ALA A 167 -2.53 53.56 -30.87
CA ALA A 167 -3.48 54.62 -30.56
C ALA A 167 -2.91 56.02 -30.87
N GLN A 168 -1.62 56.25 -30.62
CA GLN A 168 -0.95 57.51 -30.97
C GLN A 168 -0.77 57.72 -32.48
N ARG A 169 -0.47 56.65 -33.23
CA ARG A 169 -0.14 56.75 -34.65
C ARG A 169 -1.36 56.68 -35.57
N TRP A 170 -2.42 55.97 -35.18
CA TRP A 170 -3.64 55.79 -35.97
C TRP A 170 -4.90 55.84 -35.08
N PRO A 171 -5.29 57.04 -34.59
CA PRO A 171 -6.39 57.17 -33.63
C PRO A 171 -7.75 56.69 -34.18
N ASP A 172 -8.13 57.08 -35.40
CA ASP A 172 -9.46 56.77 -35.97
C ASP A 172 -9.64 55.27 -36.27
N GLN A 173 -8.57 54.61 -36.70
CA GLN A 173 -8.56 53.18 -36.98
C GLN A 173 -8.57 52.38 -35.66
N TYR A 174 -7.85 52.88 -34.65
CA TYR A 174 -7.81 52.30 -33.33
C TYR A 174 -9.18 52.34 -32.63
N THR A 175 -9.89 53.46 -32.66
CA THR A 175 -11.23 53.57 -32.07
C THR A 175 -12.22 52.60 -32.74
N THR A 176 -12.19 52.53 -34.08
CA THR A 176 -13.02 51.60 -34.86
C THR A 176 -12.70 50.13 -34.57
N ALA A 177 -11.43 49.79 -34.35
CA ALA A 177 -11.03 48.41 -34.01
C ALA A 177 -11.39 48.06 -32.55
N SER A 178 -11.16 48.99 -31.61
CA SER A 178 -11.44 48.79 -30.19
C SER A 178 -12.94 48.70 -29.86
N SER A 179 -13.80 49.35 -30.65
CA SER A 179 -15.25 49.18 -30.54
C SER A 179 -15.73 47.82 -31.05
N ARG A 180 -14.98 47.22 -31.99
CA ARG A 180 -15.28 45.89 -32.54
C ARG A 180 -14.77 44.75 -31.66
N PHE A 181 -13.67 44.97 -30.94
CA PHE A 181 -13.07 44.01 -30.01
C PHE A 181 -12.89 44.65 -28.63
N PRO A 182 -13.96 44.66 -27.81
CA PRO A 182 -13.86 45.13 -26.44
C PRO A 182 -12.93 44.24 -25.63
N ARG A 183 -12.08 44.85 -24.79
CA ARG A 183 -11.22 44.11 -23.86
C ARG A 183 -12.08 43.55 -22.74
N LEU A 184 -11.96 42.25 -22.48
CA LEU A 184 -12.59 41.66 -21.30
C LEU A 184 -11.87 42.19 -20.04
N PRO A 185 -12.60 42.69 -19.04
CA PRO A 185 -12.00 43.10 -17.77
C PRO A 185 -11.45 41.86 -17.06
N LEU A 186 -10.16 41.90 -16.73
CA LEU A 186 -9.49 40.95 -15.83
C LEU A 186 -9.83 41.34 -14.39
N GLU A 187 -11.08 41.16 -13.98
CA GLU A 187 -11.48 41.23 -12.58
C GLU A 187 -11.69 39.79 -12.08
N ASP A 188 -10.98 39.45 -11.00
CA ASP A 188 -11.14 38.30 -10.11
C ASP A 188 -11.06 36.88 -10.70
N CYS A 189 -9.86 36.29 -10.66
CA CYS A 189 -9.64 34.84 -10.46
C CYS A 189 -8.42 34.62 -9.55
#